data_AF-T2MAG9-F1
#
_entry.id   AF-T2MAG9-F1
#
_cell.length_a   1.000
_cell.length_b   1.000
_cell.length_c   1.000
_cell.angle_alpha   90.00
_cell.angle_beta   90.00
_cell.angle_gamma   90.00
#
_symmetry.space_group_name_H-M   'P 1'
#
loop_
_entity.id
_entity.type
_entity.pdbx_description
1 polymer ?
#
loop_
_entity_poly.entity_id
_entity_poly.type
_entity_poly.pdbx_seq_one_letter_code
_entity_poly.pdbx_strand_id
1 'polypeptide(L)'
;MAAKATQIIPGVLRETSNPLLLKADIGKPSKCGYKLPDSNFTYGKINQRNGIGTVDVLGSWQTHLKGSSNDTYYFSQKDFIKMNKSAIHLGLITAKDFSKYQLNNECFKKKVHHSTRNKISLPPDVVFGVPTKASLPINIFEHKEYGYTQEEQQLHLAKLCNDRKSEISKRHRGYSETRTSFLRRHKPSVDPPPLWQMPKFQKNALPALDTFRNEAAREKAFQKHQTDSIARTGLFGHGTYKGA
;
A
#
# COMPACT_ATOMS: atom_id res chain seq x y z
N MET A 1 6.20 -11.73 43.13
CA MET A 1 7.33 -12.69 43.04
C MET A 1 8.59 -11.91 42.71
N ALA A 2 9.55 -11.85 43.63
CA ALA A 2 10.78 -11.09 43.48
C ALA A 2 11.69 -11.70 42.41
N ALA A 3 12.12 -10.89 41.43
CA ALA A 3 13.13 -11.30 40.46
C ALA A 3 14.49 -11.39 41.17
N LYS A 4 14.93 -12.62 41.48
CA LYS A 4 16.30 -12.87 41.96
C LYS A 4 17.28 -12.44 40.87
N ALA A 5 18.23 -11.58 41.22
CA ALA A 5 19.35 -11.22 40.35
C ALA A 5 20.23 -12.46 40.14
N THR A 6 20.16 -13.04 38.94
CA THR A 6 20.96 -14.21 38.56
C THR A 6 22.41 -13.78 38.31
N GLN A 7 23.32 -14.17 39.21
CA GLN A 7 24.77 -13.97 39.03
C GLN A 7 25.24 -14.59 37.71
N ILE A 8 26.03 -13.83 36.95
CA ILE A 8 26.50 -14.24 35.63
C ILE A 8 27.78 -15.05 35.79
N ILE A 9 27.66 -16.38 35.83
CA ILE A 9 28.81 -17.29 35.77
C ILE A 9 29.07 -17.66 34.28
N PRO A 10 30.27 -17.37 33.73
CA PRO A 10 30.64 -17.80 32.38
C PRO A 10 30.85 -19.33 32.34
N GLY A 11 30.29 -20.00 31.32
CA GLY A 11 30.47 -21.44 31.08
C GLY A 11 29.28 -22.35 31.43
N VAL A 12 28.26 -21.84 32.14
CA VAL A 12 27.05 -22.62 32.46
C VAL A 12 25.98 -22.41 31.38
N LEU A 13 25.49 -23.50 30.78
CA LEU A 13 24.39 -23.47 29.82
C LEU A 13 23.12 -22.97 30.52
N ARG A 14 22.64 -21.79 30.12
CA ARG A 14 21.40 -21.22 30.65
C ARG A 14 20.22 -21.72 29.82
N GLU A 15 19.14 -22.09 30.49
CA GLU A 15 17.83 -22.24 29.85
C GLU A 15 17.29 -20.84 29.53
N THR A 16 17.73 -20.26 28.41
CA THR A 16 17.24 -18.97 27.94
C THR A 16 16.05 -19.16 27.01
N SER A 17 14.94 -18.47 27.29
CA SER A 17 13.78 -18.38 26.38
C SER A 17 14.06 -17.50 25.15
N ASN A 18 15.21 -16.79 25.11
CA ASN A 18 15.59 -15.97 23.98
C ASN A 18 16.06 -16.84 22.81
N PRO A 19 15.37 -16.82 21.65
CA PRO A 19 15.71 -17.66 20.50
C PRO A 19 17.11 -17.36 19.93
N LEU A 20 17.65 -16.16 20.11
CA LEU A 20 18.97 -15.77 19.61
C LEU A 20 20.13 -16.42 20.38
N LEU A 21 19.87 -16.90 21.59
CA LEU A 21 20.87 -17.50 22.47
C LEU A 21 20.81 -19.03 22.45
N LEU A 22 19.78 -19.61 21.81
CA LEU A 22 19.60 -21.05 21.70
C LEU A 22 20.51 -21.61 20.60
N LYS A 23 21.34 -22.57 20.97
CA LYS A 23 22.14 -23.31 20.00
C LYS A 23 21.26 -24.32 19.27
N ALA A 24 21.50 -24.49 17.97
CA ALA A 24 20.83 -25.51 17.18
C ALA A 24 21.42 -26.89 17.52
N ASP A 25 20.56 -27.84 17.86
CA ASP A 25 20.94 -29.24 18.03
C ASP A 25 21.00 -29.91 16.65
N ILE A 26 22.10 -30.62 16.35
CA ILE A 26 22.26 -31.32 15.06
C ILE A 26 21.17 -32.38 14.92
N GLY A 27 20.49 -32.40 13.76
CA GLY A 27 19.44 -33.38 13.45
C GLY A 27 18.08 -33.11 14.09
N LYS A 28 17.91 -31.99 14.82
CA LYS A 28 16.62 -31.56 15.37
C LYS A 28 16.21 -30.20 14.79
N PRO A 29 14.90 -29.92 14.69
CA PRO A 29 14.45 -28.58 14.33
C PRO A 29 14.90 -27.55 15.37
N SER A 30 15.17 -26.33 14.91
CA SER A 30 15.56 -25.24 15.80
C SER A 30 14.48 -24.95 16.84
N LYS A 31 14.90 -24.80 18.10
CA LYS A 31 14.00 -24.51 19.22
C LYS A 31 13.74 -23.01 19.28
N CYS A 32 12.47 -22.59 19.28
CA CYS A 32 12.09 -21.18 19.37
C CYS A 32 12.10 -20.60 20.80
N GLY A 33 12.35 -21.42 21.83
CA GLY A 33 12.43 -20.94 23.22
C GLY A 33 11.11 -20.55 23.88
N TYR A 34 9.96 -20.77 23.23
CA TYR A 34 8.64 -20.54 23.80
C TYR A 34 8.19 -21.71 24.67
N LYS A 35 7.45 -21.40 25.75
CA LYS A 35 6.77 -22.41 26.55
C LYS A 35 5.57 -22.92 25.77
N LEU A 36 5.63 -24.18 25.36
CA LEU A 36 4.52 -24.85 24.70
C LEU A 36 3.50 -25.34 25.74
N PRO A 37 2.21 -25.38 25.39
CA PRO A 37 1.18 -26.07 26.18
C PRO A 37 1.52 -27.54 26.45
N ASP A 38 0.84 -28.12 27.44
CA ASP A 38 1.00 -29.52 27.84
C ASP A 38 0.81 -30.49 26.66
N SER A 39 1.35 -31.72 26.80
CA SER A 39 1.31 -32.74 25.75
C SER A 39 -0.11 -33.12 25.29
N ASN A 40 -1.14 -32.81 26.07
CA ASN A 40 -2.55 -33.07 25.73
C ASN A 40 -3.20 -31.95 24.90
N PHE A 41 -2.45 -30.89 24.58
CA PHE A 41 -2.95 -29.78 23.78
C PHE A 41 -2.88 -30.10 22.28
N THR A 42 -4.03 -30.13 21.63
CA THR A 42 -4.12 -30.25 20.17
C THR A 42 -3.94 -28.88 19.52
N TYR A 43 -2.86 -28.73 18.76
CA TYR A 43 -2.63 -27.51 17.97
C TYR A 43 -3.59 -27.44 16.79
N GLY A 44 -3.92 -26.20 16.39
CA GLY A 44 -4.82 -25.93 15.28
C GLY A 44 -6.21 -25.52 15.73
N LYS A 45 -7.04 -25.11 14.76
CA LYS A 45 -8.42 -24.72 15.01
C LYS A 45 -9.32 -25.93 14.83
N ILE A 46 -10.01 -26.35 15.89
CA ILE A 46 -11.06 -27.35 15.77
C ILE A 46 -12.19 -26.81 14.90
N ASN A 47 -12.67 -27.63 13.97
CA ASN A 47 -13.92 -27.35 13.26
C ASN A 47 -15.05 -27.56 14.25
N GLN A 48 -15.49 -26.48 14.89
CA GLN A 48 -16.68 -26.50 15.74
C GLN A 48 -17.86 -26.87 14.84
N ARG A 49 -18.35 -28.11 14.97
CA ARG A 49 -19.64 -28.47 14.42
C ARG A 49 -20.67 -27.79 15.31
N ASN A 50 -21.53 -26.97 14.73
CA ASN A 50 -22.55 -26.24 15.47
C ASN A 50 -23.66 -27.15 16.04
N GLY A 51 -23.49 -28.48 15.98
CA GLY A 51 -24.52 -29.46 16.34
C GLY A 51 -25.70 -29.52 15.37
N ILE A 52 -25.85 -28.53 14.50
CA ILE A 52 -26.94 -28.41 13.53
C ILE A 52 -26.71 -29.41 12.39
N GLY A 53 -27.62 -30.37 12.25
CA GLY A 53 -27.63 -31.34 11.16
C GLY A 53 -28.40 -30.85 9.95
N THR A 54 -28.31 -31.59 8.84
CA THR A 54 -29.03 -31.27 7.59
C THR A 54 -30.55 -31.20 7.80
N VAL A 55 -31.09 -32.05 8.67
CA VAL A 55 -32.53 -32.07 9.00
C VAL A 55 -32.97 -30.77 9.65
N ASP A 56 -32.17 -30.21 10.57
CA ASP A 56 -32.48 -28.96 11.25
C ASP A 56 -32.46 -27.77 10.29
N VAL A 57 -31.51 -27.75 9.34
CA VAL A 57 -31.40 -26.71 8.30
C VAL A 57 -32.57 -26.75 7.32
N LEU A 58 -33.02 -27.93 6.93
CA LEU A 58 -34.14 -28.09 6.00
C LEU A 58 -35.50 -27.88 6.68
N GLY A 59 -35.63 -28.25 7.96
CA GLY A 59 -36.88 -28.18 8.71
C GLY A 59 -37.17 -26.82 9.35
N SER A 60 -36.16 -25.96 9.54
CA SER A 60 -36.34 -24.65 10.16
C SER A 60 -36.00 -23.51 9.20
N TRP A 61 -37.02 -22.71 8.85
CA TRP A 61 -36.82 -21.43 8.19
C TRP A 61 -36.32 -20.40 9.21
N GLN A 62 -35.04 -20.46 9.58
CA GLN A 62 -34.41 -19.38 10.33
C GLN A 62 -33.99 -18.27 9.38
N THR A 63 -34.61 -17.10 9.51
CA THR A 63 -34.08 -15.89 8.92
C THR A 63 -32.77 -15.54 9.63
N HIS A 64 -31.69 -15.34 8.87
CA HIS A 64 -30.45 -14.84 9.45
C HIS A 64 -30.74 -13.49 10.12
N LEU A 65 -30.75 -13.45 11.46
CA LEU A 65 -30.57 -12.20 12.18
C LEU A 65 -29.25 -11.63 11.65
N LYS A 66 -29.27 -10.40 11.11
CA LYS A 66 -28.07 -9.75 10.57
C LYS A 66 -26.97 -9.89 11.60
N GLY A 67 -26.04 -10.81 11.31
CA GLY A 67 -24.94 -11.11 12.19
C GLY A 67 -24.24 -9.81 12.48
N SER A 68 -24.14 -9.49 13.76
CA SER A 68 -23.34 -8.42 14.35
C SER A 68 -21.84 -8.73 14.14
N SER A 69 -21.45 -9.27 12.97
CA SER A 69 -20.09 -9.74 12.69
C SER A 69 -19.11 -8.56 12.57
N ASN A 70 -19.61 -7.39 12.17
CA ASN A 70 -18.85 -6.15 12.25
C ASN A 70 -18.91 -5.46 13.62
N ASP A 71 -19.84 -5.80 14.52
CA ASP A 71 -19.95 -5.14 15.83
C ASP A 71 -18.83 -5.55 16.80
N THR A 72 -18.46 -6.83 16.79
CA THR A 72 -17.40 -7.35 17.66
C THR A 72 -16.02 -6.82 17.24
N TYR A 73 -15.81 -6.56 15.94
CA TYR A 73 -14.57 -5.99 15.41
C TYR A 73 -14.35 -4.56 15.91
N TYR A 74 -15.38 -3.71 15.92
CA TYR A 74 -15.27 -2.33 16.43
C TYR A 74 -15.06 -2.29 17.95
N PHE A 75 -15.72 -3.18 18.70
CA PHE A 75 -15.54 -3.27 20.16
C PHE A 75 -14.12 -3.72 20.55
N SER A 76 -13.41 -4.43 19.65
CA SER A 76 -12.07 -4.95 19.91
C SER A 76 -10.94 -3.94 19.65
N GLN A 77 -11.20 -2.85 18.91
CA GLN A 77 -10.15 -1.89 18.55
C GLN A 77 -9.99 -0.80 19.62
N LYS A 78 -8.80 -0.70 20.22
CA LYS A 78 -8.46 0.41 21.14
C LYS A 78 -8.46 1.77 20.42
N ASP A 79 -8.99 2.79 21.08
CA ASP A 79 -8.97 4.19 20.66
C ASP A 79 -7.73 4.89 21.23
N PHE A 80 -6.64 4.87 20.47
CA PHE A 80 -5.39 5.51 20.85
C PHE A 80 -5.49 7.03 20.99
N ILE A 81 -6.39 7.69 20.26
CA ILE A 81 -6.52 9.15 20.33
C ILE A 81 -7.14 9.54 21.67
N LYS A 82 -8.21 8.84 22.06
CA LYS A 82 -8.84 9.04 23.36
C LYS A 82 -7.87 8.70 24.51
N MET A 83 -7.15 7.58 24.38
CA MET A 83 -6.14 7.15 25.35
C MET A 83 -5.03 8.19 25.53
N ASN A 84 -4.50 8.73 24.44
CA ASN A 84 -3.42 9.71 24.48
C ASN A 84 -3.90 11.02 25.12
N LYS A 85 -5.11 11.47 24.78
CA LYS A 85 -5.70 12.67 25.39
C LYS A 85 -5.85 12.53 26.90
N SER A 86 -6.35 11.39 27.37
CA SER A 86 -6.52 11.17 28.81
C SER A 86 -5.18 10.98 29.53
N ALA A 87 -4.21 10.31 28.90
CA ALA A 87 -2.86 10.18 29.44
C ALA A 87 -2.18 11.56 29.60
N ILE A 88 -2.31 12.45 28.60
CA ILE A 88 -1.79 13.82 28.66
C ILE A 88 -2.51 14.63 29.75
N HIS A 89 -3.84 14.49 29.88
CA HIS A 89 -4.60 15.18 30.91
C HIS A 89 -4.17 14.76 32.33
N LEU A 90 -3.74 13.50 32.50
CA LEU A 90 -3.21 12.97 33.76
C LEU A 90 -1.72 13.27 33.95
N GLY A 91 -1.07 13.99 33.04
CA GLY A 91 0.35 14.36 33.15
C GLY A 91 1.32 13.20 32.87
N LEU A 92 0.89 12.14 32.19
CA LEU A 92 1.74 11.00 31.84
C LEU A 92 2.60 11.33 30.61
N ILE A 93 3.83 11.77 30.85
CA ILE A 93 4.77 12.22 29.80
C ILE A 93 5.81 11.13 29.48
N THR A 94 6.05 10.20 30.40
CA THR A 94 7.03 9.11 30.23
C THR A 94 6.42 7.90 29.52
N ALA A 95 7.17 7.30 28.59
CA ALA A 95 6.75 6.09 27.86
C ALA A 95 6.39 4.90 28.77
N LYS A 96 7.12 4.72 29.88
CA LYS A 96 6.84 3.66 30.87
C LYS A 96 5.47 3.84 31.53
N ASP A 97 5.13 5.07 31.86
CA ASP A 97 3.86 5.38 32.53
C ASP A 97 2.69 5.31 31.55
N PHE A 98 2.92 5.71 30.30
CA PHE A 98 1.96 5.48 29.21
C PHE A 98 1.71 3.98 28.96
N SER A 99 2.74 3.13 29.01
CA SER A 99 2.58 1.68 28.86
C SER A 99 1.76 1.06 30.01
N LYS A 100 2.00 1.47 31.26
CA LYS A 100 1.15 1.08 32.40
C LYS A 100 -0.27 1.56 32.22
N TYR A 101 -0.45 2.79 31.75
CA TYR A 101 -1.75 3.38 31.48
C TYR A 101 -2.55 2.60 30.43
N GLN A 102 -1.88 2.11 29.37
CA GLN A 102 -2.50 1.31 28.31
C GLN A 102 -2.97 -0.08 28.77
N LEU A 103 -2.31 -0.65 29.78
CA LEU A 103 -2.69 -1.93 30.38
C LEU A 103 -3.92 -1.77 31.29
N ASN A 104 -3.97 -0.68 32.05
CA ASN A 104 -5.00 -0.46 33.07
C ASN A 104 -6.28 0.18 32.52
N ASN A 105 -6.22 0.88 31.37
CA ASN A 105 -7.36 1.61 30.83
C ASN A 105 -7.92 0.96 29.57
N GLU A 106 -9.21 0.63 29.64
CA GLU A 106 -9.99 0.11 28.53
C GLU A 106 -10.65 1.26 27.75
N CYS A 107 -9.91 1.80 26.78
CA CYS A 107 -10.43 2.78 25.84
C CYS A 107 -10.66 2.12 24.48
N PHE A 108 -11.86 1.60 24.25
CA PHE A 108 -12.26 1.05 22.96
C PHE A 108 -12.92 2.11 22.07
N LYS A 109 -12.78 1.95 20.75
CA LYS A 109 -13.49 2.80 19.79
C LYS A 109 -14.98 2.56 19.90
N LYS A 110 -15.75 3.63 20.07
CA LYS A 110 -17.20 3.54 19.96
C LYS A 110 -17.57 3.26 18.51
N LYS A 111 -18.53 2.36 18.29
CA LYS A 111 -19.10 2.15 16.96
C LYS A 111 -19.74 3.47 16.51
N VAL A 112 -19.19 4.07 15.46
CA VAL A 112 -19.89 5.10 14.74
C VAL A 112 -20.95 4.39 13.93
N HIS A 113 -22.18 4.40 14.40
CA HIS A 113 -23.31 4.13 13.53
C HIS A 113 -23.35 5.29 12.53
N HIS A 114 -22.67 5.12 11.39
CA HIS A 114 -23.06 5.88 10.21
C HIS A 114 -24.52 5.51 10.00
N SER A 115 -25.42 6.42 10.35
CA SER A 115 -26.81 6.31 9.98
C SER A 115 -26.81 6.28 8.46
N THR A 116 -26.76 5.09 7.86
CA THR A 116 -27.02 4.88 6.44
C THR A 116 -28.50 5.08 6.15
N ARG A 117 -29.18 5.93 6.93
CA ARG A 117 -30.51 6.43 6.64
C ARG A 117 -30.43 7.57 5.62
N ASN A 118 -29.60 7.40 4.61
CA ASN A 118 -30.02 7.82 3.28
C ASN A 118 -30.96 6.72 2.81
N LYS A 119 -32.19 6.73 3.35
CA LYS A 119 -33.30 6.04 2.68
C LYS A 119 -33.37 6.73 1.33
N ILE A 120 -32.83 6.08 0.30
CA ILE A 120 -33.01 6.53 -1.08
C ILE A 120 -34.52 6.46 -1.28
N SER A 121 -35.18 7.61 -1.19
CA SER A 121 -36.62 7.73 -1.46
C SER A 121 -36.76 7.61 -2.95
N LEU A 122 -36.94 6.38 -3.42
CA LEU A 122 -37.24 6.12 -4.82
C LEU A 122 -38.62 6.73 -5.10
N PRO A 123 -38.75 7.64 -6.08
CA PRO A 123 -40.07 8.13 -6.46
C PRO A 123 -40.94 6.95 -6.91
N PRO A 124 -42.27 7.00 -6.70
CA PRO A 124 -43.19 5.90 -6.98
C PRO A 124 -43.24 5.47 -8.46
N ASP A 125 -42.64 6.26 -9.36
CA ASP A 125 -42.60 6.02 -10.80
C ASP A 125 -41.27 5.41 -11.30
N VAL A 126 -40.42 4.93 -10.39
CA VAL A 126 -39.18 4.22 -10.78
C VAL A 126 -39.52 2.78 -11.14
N VAL A 127 -39.43 2.46 -12.43
CA VAL A 127 -39.49 1.08 -12.92
C VAL A 127 -38.10 0.44 -12.79
N PHE A 128 -38.02 -0.71 -12.13
CA PHE A 128 -36.78 -1.49 -12.04
C PHE A 128 -36.67 -2.42 -13.24
N GLY A 129 -35.56 -2.31 -13.97
CA GLY A 129 -35.25 -3.13 -15.14
C GLY A 129 -34.35 -2.38 -16.11
N VAL A 130 -33.58 -3.10 -16.92
CA VAL A 130 -32.90 -2.50 -18.07
C VAL A 130 -33.95 -2.38 -19.17
N PRO A 131 -34.36 -1.16 -19.59
CA PRO A 131 -35.29 -1.04 -20.70
C PRO A 131 -34.68 -1.74 -21.91
N THR A 132 -35.47 -2.58 -22.59
CA THR A 132 -35.04 -3.30 -23.78
C THR A 132 -34.58 -2.26 -24.79
N LYS A 133 -33.27 -2.13 -24.99
CA LYS A 133 -32.73 -1.23 -26.01
C LYS A 133 -33.25 -1.73 -27.35
N ALA A 134 -34.06 -0.93 -28.05
CA ALA A 134 -34.39 -1.20 -29.44
C ALA A 134 -33.07 -1.43 -30.19
N SER A 135 -32.96 -2.56 -30.89
CA SER A 135 -31.79 -2.91 -31.68
C SER A 135 -31.64 -1.86 -32.78
N LEU A 136 -30.74 -0.90 -32.57
CA LEU A 136 -30.24 0.08 -33.54
C LEU A 136 -31.35 0.92 -34.20
N PRO A 137 -31.50 2.23 -33.89
CA PRO A 137 -32.39 3.08 -34.68
C PRO A 137 -32.01 2.96 -36.17
N ILE A 138 -33.01 2.80 -37.05
CA ILE A 138 -32.84 2.58 -38.49
C ILE A 138 -31.95 3.65 -39.15
N ASN A 139 -31.84 4.80 -38.49
CA ASN A 139 -30.99 5.95 -38.84
C ASN A 139 -29.47 5.69 -38.81
N ILE A 140 -29.01 4.56 -38.26
CA ILE A 140 -27.58 4.20 -38.26
C ILE A 140 -27.15 3.70 -39.66
N PHE A 141 -28.09 3.29 -40.53
CA PHE A 141 -27.75 2.99 -41.92
C PHE A 141 -27.51 4.24 -42.76
N GLU A 142 -28.21 5.34 -42.47
CA GLU A 142 -28.07 6.59 -43.24
C GLU A 142 -26.79 7.36 -42.88
N HIS A 143 -26.29 7.23 -41.64
CA HIS A 143 -25.10 7.96 -41.17
C HIS A 143 -23.76 7.23 -41.34
N LYS A 144 -23.74 5.98 -41.84
CA LYS A 144 -22.47 5.27 -42.11
C LYS A 144 -21.78 5.72 -43.39
N GLU A 145 -22.47 6.46 -44.25
CA GLU A 145 -21.91 6.98 -45.51
C GLU A 145 -21.18 8.32 -45.35
N TYR A 146 -21.23 8.94 -44.17
CA TYR A 146 -20.44 10.13 -43.87
C TYR A 146 -19.41 9.77 -42.81
N GLY A 147 -18.24 9.34 -43.29
CA GLY A 147 -17.07 9.16 -42.44
C GLY A 147 -16.84 10.42 -41.62
N TYR A 148 -16.84 10.29 -40.30
CA TYR A 148 -16.42 11.36 -39.41
C TYR A 148 -15.11 11.93 -39.92
N THR A 149 -15.09 13.22 -40.24
CA THR A 149 -13.86 13.86 -40.64
C THR A 149 -12.89 13.78 -39.46
N GLN A 150 -11.59 13.68 -39.74
CA GLN A 150 -10.56 13.57 -38.71
C GLN A 150 -10.64 14.74 -37.71
N GLU A 151 -11.11 15.90 -38.17
CA GLU A 151 -11.37 17.10 -37.37
C GLU A 151 -12.48 16.87 -36.33
N GLU A 152 -13.59 16.24 -36.70
CA GLU A 152 -14.69 15.93 -35.77
C GLU A 152 -14.25 14.94 -34.68
N GLN A 153 -13.42 13.96 -35.03
CA GLN A 153 -12.84 13.05 -34.05
C GLN A 153 -11.90 13.78 -33.09
N GLN A 154 -11.06 14.68 -33.61
CA GLN A 154 -10.17 15.50 -32.79
C GLN A 154 -10.95 16.44 -31.87
N LEU A 155 -12.02 17.07 -32.36
CA LEU A 155 -12.90 17.94 -31.58
C LEU A 155 -13.63 17.15 -30.48
N HIS A 156 -14.09 15.93 -30.78
CA HIS A 156 -14.73 15.07 -29.79
C HIS A 156 -13.76 14.62 -28.69
N LEU A 157 -12.54 14.22 -29.06
CA LEU A 157 -11.48 13.89 -28.08
C LEU A 157 -11.05 15.11 -27.25
N ALA A 158 -11.00 16.30 -27.87
CA ALA A 158 -10.70 17.54 -27.18
C ALA A 158 -11.78 17.89 -26.14
N LYS A 159 -13.06 17.73 -26.47
CA LYS A 159 -14.18 17.89 -25.52
C LYS A 159 -14.05 16.94 -24.34
N LEU A 160 -13.85 15.65 -24.58
CA LEU A 160 -13.67 14.65 -23.51
C LEU A 160 -12.46 14.96 -22.61
N CYS A 161 -11.38 15.49 -23.18
CA CYS A 161 -10.20 15.92 -22.42
C CYS A 161 -10.50 17.15 -21.54
N ASN A 162 -11.22 18.13 -22.07
CA ASN A 162 -11.61 19.34 -21.35
C ASN A 162 -12.61 19.05 -20.23
N ASP A 163 -13.58 18.16 -20.47
CA ASP A 163 -14.56 17.74 -19.46
C ASP A 163 -13.86 17.07 -18.27
N ARG A 164 -12.92 16.15 -18.54
CA ARG A 164 -12.10 15.50 -17.51
C ARG A 164 -11.28 16.50 -16.70
N LYS A 165 -10.65 17.48 -17.35
CA LYS A 165 -9.91 18.56 -16.67
C LYS A 165 -10.83 19.41 -15.78
N SER A 166 -12.04 19.71 -16.27
CA SER A 166 -13.03 20.50 -15.53
C SER A 166 -13.53 19.75 -14.29
N GLU A 167 -13.74 18.43 -14.37
CA GLU A 167 -14.13 17.60 -13.22
C GLU A 167 -13.03 17.55 -12.15
N ILE A 168 -11.77 17.38 -12.56
CA ILE A 168 -10.62 17.38 -11.64
C ILE A 168 -10.51 18.74 -10.94
N SER A 169 -10.68 19.84 -11.68
CA SER A 169 -10.71 21.20 -11.11
C SER A 169 -11.85 21.37 -10.10
N LYS A 170 -13.07 20.91 -10.42
CA LYS A 170 -14.23 20.97 -9.52
C LYS A 170 -14.01 20.17 -8.23
N ARG A 171 -13.37 18.99 -8.28
CA ARG A 171 -13.02 18.18 -7.10
C ARG A 171 -12.04 18.87 -6.15
N HIS A 172 -11.28 19.85 -6.65
CA HIS A 172 -10.28 20.61 -5.87
C HIS A 172 -10.75 21.99 -5.39
N ARG A 173 -11.95 22.46 -5.78
CA ARG A 173 -12.52 23.73 -5.27
C ARG A 173 -13.09 23.53 -3.86
N GLY A 174 -12.25 23.69 -2.84
CA GLY A 174 -12.70 23.71 -1.44
C GLY A 174 -11.66 23.32 -0.39
N TYR A 175 -10.52 22.76 -0.80
CA TYR A 175 -9.44 22.41 0.12
C TYR A 175 -8.30 23.41 -0.03
N SER A 176 -8.02 24.18 1.03
CA SER A 176 -6.78 24.95 1.10
C SER A 176 -5.59 23.98 1.08
N GLU A 177 -4.61 24.25 0.23
CA GLU A 177 -3.43 23.39 0.12
C GLU A 177 -2.65 23.45 1.43
N THR A 178 -2.61 22.33 2.17
CA THR A 178 -1.73 22.23 3.34
C THR A 178 -0.27 22.29 2.89
N ARG A 179 0.64 22.84 3.72
CA ARG A 179 2.09 22.90 3.47
C ARG A 179 2.67 21.57 2.98
N THR A 180 2.18 20.44 3.49
CA THR A 180 2.57 19.09 3.06
C THR A 180 2.20 18.77 1.61
N SER A 181 1.01 19.19 1.15
CA SER A 181 0.57 19.02 -0.24
C SER A 181 1.40 19.90 -1.19
N PHE A 182 1.70 21.13 -0.77
CA PHE A 182 2.56 22.03 -1.51
C PHE A 182 3.98 21.46 -1.69
N LEU A 183 4.61 20.98 -0.61
CA LEU A 183 5.93 20.34 -0.65
C LEU A 183 5.95 19.04 -1.47
N ARG A 184 4.83 18.31 -1.55
CA ARG A 184 4.72 17.11 -2.39
C ARG A 184 4.78 17.44 -3.89
N ARG A 185 4.15 18.54 -4.31
CA ARG A 185 4.15 18.99 -5.71
C ARG A 185 5.46 19.69 -6.06
N HIS A 186 5.96 20.50 -5.13
CA HIS A 186 7.16 21.29 -5.32
C HIS A 186 8.38 20.55 -4.77
N LYS A 187 8.82 19.50 -5.48
CA LYS A 187 10.13 18.89 -5.19
C LYS A 187 11.20 19.82 -5.76
N PRO A 188 12.17 20.30 -4.96
CA PRO A 188 13.32 21.01 -5.52
C PRO A 188 14.00 20.09 -6.54
N SER A 189 14.43 20.65 -7.68
CA SER A 189 15.25 19.91 -8.63
C SER A 189 16.55 19.56 -7.93
N VAL A 190 16.63 18.33 -7.42
CA VAL A 190 17.86 17.79 -6.87
C VAL A 190 18.57 17.13 -8.04
N ASP A 191 19.78 17.61 -8.34
CA ASP A 191 20.63 16.94 -9.32
C ASP A 191 20.75 15.46 -8.91
N PRO A 192 20.51 14.52 -9.85
CA PRO A 192 20.56 13.12 -9.51
C PRO A 192 21.93 12.81 -8.88
N PRO A 193 21.98 12.04 -7.77
CA PRO A 193 23.25 11.70 -7.15
C PRO A 193 24.16 11.03 -8.21
N PRO A 194 25.46 11.37 -8.22
CA PRO A 194 26.38 10.78 -9.17
C PRO A 194 26.35 9.26 -9.02
N LEU A 195 26.47 8.55 -10.15
CA LEU A 195 26.49 7.10 -10.15
C LEU A 195 27.67 6.60 -9.30
N TRP A 196 27.45 5.51 -8.57
CA TRP A 196 28.48 4.93 -7.73
C TRP A 196 29.69 4.54 -8.59
N GLN A 197 30.86 5.08 -8.24
CA GLN A 197 32.12 4.82 -8.92
C GLN A 197 33.18 4.43 -7.88
N MET A 198 33.96 3.39 -8.16
CA MET A 198 35.03 2.97 -7.26
C MET A 198 36.12 4.07 -7.15
N PRO A 199 36.72 4.31 -5.97
CA PRO A 199 37.73 5.37 -5.77
C PRO A 199 38.92 5.27 -6.72
N LYS A 200 39.35 4.05 -7.07
CA LYS A 200 40.45 3.81 -8.02
C LYS A 200 40.18 4.37 -9.42
N PHE A 201 38.90 4.49 -9.80
CA PHE A 201 38.52 5.00 -11.11
C PHE A 201 38.29 6.51 -11.14
N GLN A 202 38.21 7.19 -9.99
CA GLN A 202 37.99 8.64 -9.93
C GLN A 202 39.28 9.45 -10.13
N LYS A 203 40.40 8.96 -9.60
CA LYS A 203 41.66 9.72 -9.58
C LYS A 203 42.68 9.25 -10.62
N ASN A 204 42.76 7.95 -10.87
CA ASN A 204 43.87 7.33 -11.61
C ASN A 204 43.41 6.41 -12.76
N ALA A 205 42.19 6.58 -13.29
CA ALA A 205 41.74 5.86 -14.48
C ALA A 205 42.37 6.47 -15.73
N LEU A 206 43.66 6.22 -15.94
CA LEU A 206 44.24 6.43 -17.25
C LEU A 206 43.88 5.23 -18.14
N PRO A 207 43.48 5.47 -19.40
CA PRO A 207 43.27 4.37 -20.33
C PRO A 207 44.60 3.65 -20.52
N ALA A 208 44.56 2.32 -20.45
CA ALA A 208 45.75 1.50 -20.71
C ALA A 208 46.24 1.63 -22.17
N LEU A 209 45.34 2.03 -23.06
CA LEU A 209 45.59 2.24 -24.49
C LEU A 209 44.86 3.50 -24.94
N ASP A 210 45.57 4.42 -25.60
CA ASP A 210 44.96 5.50 -26.35
C ASP A 210 44.85 5.08 -27.82
N THR A 211 43.63 4.78 -28.27
CA THR A 211 43.37 4.35 -29.65
C THR A 211 43.19 5.52 -30.61
N PHE A 212 43.15 6.76 -30.11
CA PHE A 212 42.99 7.94 -30.96
C PHE A 212 44.33 8.37 -31.53
N ARG A 213 44.33 8.78 -32.80
CA ARG A 213 45.55 9.26 -33.47
C ARG A 213 46.06 10.57 -32.87
N ASN A 214 45.14 11.50 -32.57
CA ASN A 214 45.40 12.83 -32.02
C ASN A 214 44.32 13.18 -30.98
N GLU A 215 44.64 14.08 -30.05
CA GLU A 215 43.71 14.61 -29.03
C GLU A 215 42.47 15.27 -29.66
N ALA A 216 42.65 16.06 -30.72
CA ALA A 216 41.53 16.67 -31.45
C ALA A 216 40.57 15.63 -32.06
N ALA A 217 41.09 14.46 -32.46
CA ALA A 217 40.25 13.37 -32.97
C ALA A 217 39.45 12.71 -31.83
N ARG A 218 40.03 12.64 -30.63
CA ARG A 218 39.37 12.16 -29.42
C ARG A 218 38.18 13.04 -29.03
N GLU A 219 38.40 14.36 -28.92
CA GLU A 219 37.34 15.31 -28.61
C GLU A 219 36.19 15.24 -29.62
N LYS A 220 36.51 15.21 -30.91
CA LYS A 220 35.52 15.11 -31.99
C LYS A 220 34.73 13.80 -31.92
N ALA A 221 35.36 12.70 -31.55
CA ALA A 221 34.67 11.42 -31.36
C ALA A 221 33.71 11.46 -30.17
N PHE A 222 34.12 12.04 -29.03
CA PHE A 222 33.24 12.20 -27.87
C PHE A 222 32.06 13.14 -28.14
N GLN A 223 32.26 14.24 -28.86
CA GLN A 223 31.18 15.13 -29.27
C GLN A 223 30.16 14.37 -30.14
N LYS A 224 30.61 13.60 -31.12
CA LYS A 224 29.73 12.77 -31.95
C LYS A 224 28.97 11.73 -31.13
N HIS A 225 29.65 11.07 -30.19
CA HIS A 225 29.03 10.11 -29.28
C HIS A 225 27.93 10.76 -28.43
N GLN A 226 28.17 11.96 -27.88
CA GLN A 226 27.15 12.70 -27.13
C GLN A 226 25.92 13.01 -28.00
N THR A 227 26.13 13.47 -29.24
CA THR A 227 25.02 13.75 -30.15
C THR A 227 24.23 12.49 -30.54
N ASP A 228 24.91 11.35 -30.71
CA ASP A 228 24.30 10.07 -31.06
C ASP A 228 23.57 9.41 -29.85
N SER A 229 24.10 9.61 -28.64
CA SER A 229 23.55 9.04 -27.41
C SER A 229 22.10 9.45 -27.11
N ILE A 230 21.67 10.62 -27.61
CA ILE A 230 20.31 11.15 -27.45
C ILE A 230 19.26 10.23 -28.08
N ALA A 231 19.60 9.55 -29.17
CA ALA A 231 18.68 8.66 -29.88
C ALA A 231 18.66 7.22 -29.31
N ARG A 232 19.55 6.91 -28.36
CA ARG A 232 19.78 5.56 -27.84
C ARG A 232 19.17 5.39 -26.46
N THR A 233 18.60 4.22 -26.21
CA THR A 233 18.03 3.88 -24.90
C THR A 233 19.12 3.46 -23.91
N GLY A 234 18.97 3.73 -22.62
CA GLY A 234 19.92 3.32 -21.58
C GLY A 234 20.63 4.48 -20.87
N LEU A 235 21.03 4.25 -19.61
CA LEU A 235 21.51 5.29 -18.69
C LEU A 235 22.72 6.08 -19.21
N PHE A 236 23.54 5.46 -20.05
CA PHE A 236 24.72 6.07 -20.67
C PHE A 236 24.57 6.23 -22.20
N GLY A 237 23.38 6.01 -22.76
CA GLY A 237 23.16 6.07 -24.21
C GLY A 237 23.84 4.97 -25.03
N HIS A 238 24.10 3.80 -24.43
CA HIS A 238 24.76 2.67 -25.09
C HIS A 238 23.78 1.60 -25.62
N GLY A 239 22.47 1.75 -25.40
CA GLY A 239 21.48 0.75 -25.83
C GLY A 239 21.03 0.95 -27.27
N THR A 240 19.97 0.23 -27.62
CA THR A 240 19.41 0.22 -28.96
C THR A 240 18.68 1.53 -29.24
N TYR A 241 18.71 1.95 -30.52
CA TYR A 241 17.82 3.00 -31.00
C TYR A 241 16.37 2.58 -30.73
N LYS A 242 15.51 3.52 -30.35
CA LYS A 242 14.07 3.25 -30.37
C LYS A 242 13.68 2.97 -31.82
N GLY A 243 13.16 1.77 -32.09
CA GLY A 243 12.45 1.52 -33.35
C GLY A 243 11.30 2.51 -33.45
N ALA A 244 11.17 3.14 -34.62
CA ALA A 244 10.06 4.02 -34.97
C ALA A 244 8.71 3.30 -34.85
#